data_AF-A0A7C3TNS4-F1
#
_entry.id   AF-A0A7C3TNS4-F1
#
_cell.length_a   1.000
_cell.length_b   1.000
_cell.length_c   1.000
_cell.angle_alpha   90.00
_cell.angle_beta   90.00
_cell.angle_gamma   90.00
#
_symmetry.space_group_name_H-M   'P 1'
#
loop_
_entity.id
_entity.type
_entity.pdbx_description
1 polymer ?
#
loop_
_entity_poly.entity_id
_entity_poly.type
_entity_poly.pdbx_seq_one_letter_code
_entity_poly.pdbx_strand_id
1 'polypeptide(L)'
;MSWQDRQYTRSVSDHGGGNPLLWLLTGSVSLGTWFGIRVRAHASLIILIALTLMLDWSQGYHLPSRITSMIVLFGLVLLHEFGHCTAARLVGGDAREILMWPLGGLAMADAPRRPLPQFLTVAGGPAVNVVICALTAAALYAITGRPASLDPFRILPPVEYYFTTAAFYLWWVFKVSYLLLLFNLLPIFPLDGGQILQTALWPAIGYYRSMNFACITGMIGSVLLAIWGIMVGALILLFVAINGLLVCYQQRMYLKQIGPEGFFADYESADIGLRRTRRLSRRLLRKARREAAREQAEQTRVDAILAKVSAHGMHSLTWWERRTLRKASERQRRRDMDSARGRFF
;
A
#
# COMPACT_ATOMS: atom_id res chain seq x y z
N MET A 1 -33.94 5.44 8.06
CA MET A 1 -33.52 6.45 7.06
C MET A 1 -32.20 5.96 6.46
N SER A 2 -32.26 5.02 5.52
CA SER A 2 -32.32 5.23 4.06
C SER A 2 -30.97 5.70 3.48
N TRP A 3 -30.14 4.72 3.12
CA TRP A 3 -29.37 4.52 1.88
C TRP A 3 -29.40 5.57 0.74
N GLN A 4 -29.43 6.87 1.02
CA GLN A 4 -29.31 7.93 0.02
C GLN A 4 -28.28 8.95 0.51
N ASP A 5 -27.18 9.04 -0.26
CA ASP A 5 -26.19 10.13 -0.36
C ASP A 5 -24.73 9.65 -0.47
N ARG A 6 -24.55 8.56 -1.22
CA ARG A 6 -23.29 8.32 -1.91
C ARG A 6 -23.44 8.64 -3.39
N GLN A 7 -23.50 9.94 -3.69
CA GLN A 7 -23.08 10.44 -4.99
C GLN A 7 -21.55 10.32 -5.07
N TYR A 8 -21.06 9.08 -5.24
CA TYR A 8 -19.71 8.87 -5.75
C TYR A 8 -19.69 9.49 -7.14
N THR A 9 -18.88 10.54 -7.25
CA THR A 9 -18.43 11.17 -8.48
C THR A 9 -18.48 10.22 -9.67
N ARG A 10 -19.48 10.44 -10.53
CA ARG A 10 -19.51 9.89 -11.88
C ARG A 10 -18.15 10.17 -12.52
N SER A 11 -17.64 9.14 -13.18
CA SER A 11 -16.57 9.18 -14.18
C SER A 11 -16.58 10.47 -15.01
N VAL A 12 -15.73 11.43 -14.63
CA VAL A 12 -15.28 12.49 -15.55
C VAL A 12 -14.02 11.97 -16.22
N SER A 13 -14.23 11.04 -17.13
CA SER A 13 -13.32 10.72 -18.22
C SER A 13 -14.20 10.43 -19.41
N ASP A 14 -14.62 11.46 -20.14
CA ASP A 14 -14.12 11.65 -21.48
C ASP A 14 -14.81 12.82 -22.20
N HIS A 15 -13.98 13.65 -22.87
CA HIS A 15 -14.27 14.49 -24.03
C HIS A 15 -15.07 15.80 -23.84
N GLY A 16 -14.30 16.90 -23.84
CA GLY A 16 -14.52 18.04 -24.74
C GLY A 16 -15.76 18.91 -24.50
N GLY A 17 -15.58 20.04 -23.82
CA GLY A 17 -16.58 21.11 -23.81
C GLY A 17 -16.40 22.22 -22.77
N GLY A 18 -15.39 22.15 -21.90
CA GLY A 18 -15.18 23.12 -20.83
C GLY A 18 -13.79 23.73 -20.92
N ASN A 19 -13.74 25.07 -20.93
CA ASN A 19 -12.60 25.96 -20.84
C ASN A 19 -11.23 25.28 -20.55
N PRO A 20 -10.24 25.33 -21.46
CA PRO A 20 -8.95 24.64 -21.30
C PRO A 20 -8.21 25.02 -20.00
N LEU A 21 -8.43 26.24 -19.50
CA LEU A 21 -7.91 26.69 -18.21
C LEU A 21 -8.50 25.93 -17.02
N LEU A 22 -9.78 25.56 -17.07
CA LEU A 22 -10.44 24.78 -16.04
C LEU A 22 -9.91 23.33 -16.01
N TRP A 23 -9.59 22.78 -17.18
CA TRP A 23 -8.94 21.48 -17.28
C TRP A 23 -7.52 21.49 -16.71
N LEU A 24 -6.74 22.55 -16.89
CA LEU A 24 -5.41 22.64 -16.28
C LEU A 24 -5.47 22.66 -14.74
N LEU A 25 -6.56 23.19 -14.16
CA LEU A 25 -6.77 23.27 -12.72
C LEU A 25 -7.34 21.99 -12.09
N THR A 26 -8.14 21.21 -12.84
CA THR A 26 -8.91 20.09 -12.27
C THR A 26 -8.74 18.76 -13.02
N GLY A 27 -8.08 18.79 -14.17
CA GLY A 27 -7.90 17.66 -15.06
C GLY A 27 -6.82 16.70 -14.58
N SER A 28 -6.98 15.43 -14.94
CA SER A 28 -5.96 14.41 -14.77
C SER A 28 -5.98 13.44 -15.94
N VAL A 29 -4.80 12.94 -16.29
CA VAL A 29 -4.57 12.00 -17.39
C VAL A 29 -4.35 10.61 -16.79
N SER A 30 -4.99 9.59 -17.36
CA SER A 30 -4.74 8.19 -16.97
C SER A 30 -3.41 7.73 -17.52
N LEU A 31 -2.53 7.23 -16.64
CA LEU A 31 -1.25 6.62 -17.01
C LEU A 31 -1.37 5.10 -17.23
N GLY A 32 -2.46 4.49 -16.76
CA GLY A 32 -2.73 3.06 -16.91
C GLY A 32 -3.30 2.42 -15.65
N THR A 33 -3.51 1.10 -15.69
CA THR A 33 -3.93 0.31 -14.52
C THR A 33 -2.89 -0.76 -14.26
N TRP A 34 -2.24 -0.71 -13.11
CA TRP A 34 -1.21 -1.66 -12.70
C TRP A 34 -1.60 -2.35 -11.41
N PHE A 35 -1.51 -3.68 -11.36
CA PHE A 35 -1.96 -4.50 -10.23
C PHE A 35 -3.42 -4.22 -9.81
N GLY A 36 -4.28 -3.82 -10.75
CA GLY A 36 -5.66 -3.43 -10.45
C GLY A 36 -5.79 -2.09 -9.71
N ILE A 37 -4.78 -1.24 -9.76
CA ILE A 37 -4.77 0.13 -9.23
C ILE A 37 -4.66 1.09 -10.42
N ARG A 38 -5.58 2.04 -10.53
CA ARG A 38 -5.56 3.06 -11.60
C ARG A 38 -4.54 4.14 -11.26
N VAL A 39 -3.56 4.37 -12.10
CA VAL A 39 -2.56 5.42 -11.92
C VAL A 39 -2.94 6.60 -12.80
N ARG A 40 -3.05 7.80 -12.22
CA ARG A 40 -3.37 9.04 -12.92
C ARG A 40 -2.34 10.11 -12.59
N ALA A 41 -2.07 11.00 -13.52
CA ALA A 41 -1.27 12.19 -13.32
C ALA A 41 -2.16 13.44 -13.39
N HIS A 42 -2.10 14.28 -12.36
CA HIS A 42 -2.78 15.57 -12.37
C HIS A 42 -2.16 16.50 -13.43
N ALA A 43 -2.95 17.38 -14.05
CA ALA A 43 -2.46 18.29 -15.09
C ALA A 43 -1.30 19.18 -14.59
N SER A 44 -1.36 19.64 -13.33
CA SER A 44 -0.28 20.41 -12.70
C SER A 44 1.06 19.67 -12.66
N LEU A 45 1.06 18.34 -12.53
CA LEU A 45 2.28 17.54 -12.61
C LEU A 45 2.87 17.57 -14.02
N ILE A 46 2.02 17.43 -15.04
CA ILE A 46 2.44 17.48 -16.44
C ILE A 46 3.01 18.87 -16.78
N ILE A 47 2.36 19.94 -16.30
CA ILE A 47 2.85 21.31 -16.46
C ILE A 47 4.19 21.49 -15.75
N LEU A 48 4.35 21.02 -14.51
CA LEU A 48 5.62 21.08 -13.80
C LEU A 48 6.72 20.35 -14.58
N ILE A 49 6.41 19.16 -15.10
CA ILE A 49 7.34 18.37 -15.91
C ILE A 49 7.74 19.14 -17.18
N ALA A 50 6.77 19.68 -17.92
CA ALA A 50 7.04 20.47 -19.11
C ALA A 50 7.88 21.71 -18.78
N LEU A 51 7.52 22.44 -17.72
CA LEU A 51 8.21 23.66 -17.29
C LEU A 51 9.66 23.37 -16.89
N THR A 52 9.92 22.29 -16.15
CA THR A 52 11.28 21.90 -15.74
C THR A 52 12.14 21.40 -16.91
N LEU A 53 11.53 20.82 -17.95
CA LEU A 53 12.22 20.46 -19.18
C LEU A 53 12.48 21.67 -20.09
N MET A 54 11.56 22.65 -20.13
CA MET A 54 11.65 23.83 -20.99
C MET A 54 12.48 24.97 -20.41
N LEU A 55 12.44 25.19 -19.09
CA LEU A 55 13.21 26.24 -18.45
C LEU A 55 14.67 25.81 -18.34
N ASP A 56 15.48 26.31 -19.27
CA ASP A 56 16.92 26.09 -19.30
C ASP A 56 17.61 27.08 -18.35
N TRP A 57 17.60 26.77 -17.05
CA TRP A 57 18.30 27.57 -16.04
C TRP A 57 19.79 27.19 -16.03
N SER A 58 20.50 27.50 -17.12
CA SER A 58 21.95 27.79 -17.22
C SER A 58 23.01 26.98 -16.42
N GLN A 59 22.71 25.80 -15.86
CA GLN A 59 23.55 25.11 -14.86
C GLN A 59 24.15 23.77 -15.33
N GLY A 60 24.47 23.61 -16.62
CA GLY A 60 25.26 22.46 -17.11
C GLY A 60 24.56 21.08 -17.07
N TYR A 61 23.28 21.00 -16.72
CA TYR A 61 22.50 19.76 -16.78
C TYR A 61 21.87 19.54 -18.16
N HIS A 62 22.44 18.62 -18.92
CA HIS A 62 21.91 18.23 -20.22
C HIS A 62 20.47 17.68 -20.12
N LEU A 63 19.70 17.81 -21.20
CA LEU A 63 18.32 17.31 -21.29
C LEU A 63 18.16 15.83 -20.86
N PRO A 64 19.06 14.89 -21.23
CA PRO A 64 18.94 13.50 -20.80
C PRO A 64 19.03 13.30 -19.29
N SER A 65 19.90 14.07 -18.61
CA SER A 65 20.03 14.02 -17.14
C SER A 65 18.76 14.50 -16.43
N ARG A 66 18.09 15.54 -16.96
CA ARG A 66 16.81 16.03 -16.42
C ARG A 66 15.69 15.00 -16.58
N ILE A 67 15.57 14.42 -17.77
CA ILE A 67 14.57 13.36 -18.02
C ILE A 67 14.82 12.18 -17.07
N THR A 68 16.08 11.77 -16.92
CA THR A 68 16.43 10.65 -16.05
C THR A 68 16.13 10.94 -14.59
N SER A 69 16.47 12.13 -14.07
CA SER A 69 16.19 12.49 -12.68
C SER A 69 14.68 12.55 -12.39
N MET A 70 13.88 13.02 -13.34
CA MET A 70 12.42 13.07 -13.21
C MET A 70 11.82 11.66 -13.21
N ILE A 71 12.27 10.78 -14.12
CA ILE A 71 11.85 9.37 -14.14
C ILE A 71 12.19 8.69 -12.82
N VAL A 72 13.41 8.90 -12.30
CA VAL A 72 13.82 8.33 -11.02
C VAL A 72 12.98 8.88 -9.86
N LEU A 73 12.80 10.20 -9.76
CA LEU A 73 12.03 10.82 -8.69
C LEU A 73 10.58 10.35 -8.69
N PHE A 74 9.87 10.48 -9.81
CA PHE A 74 8.47 10.07 -9.90
C PHE A 74 8.29 8.55 -9.82
N GLY A 75 9.25 7.78 -10.35
CA GLY A 75 9.26 6.33 -10.19
C GLY A 75 9.37 5.91 -8.73
N LEU A 76 10.25 6.56 -7.96
CA LEU A 76 10.40 6.30 -6.52
C LEU A 76 9.18 6.71 -5.71
N VAL A 77 8.60 7.89 -5.99
CA VAL A 77 7.34 8.33 -5.36
C VAL A 77 6.22 7.35 -5.69
N LEU A 78 6.10 6.91 -6.95
CA LEU A 78 5.07 5.96 -7.33
C LEU A 78 5.25 4.60 -6.64
N LEU A 79 6.48 4.09 -6.55
CA LEU A 79 6.78 2.86 -5.81
C LEU A 79 6.40 2.98 -4.32
N HIS A 80 6.67 4.14 -3.72
CA HIS A 80 6.26 4.47 -2.36
C HIS A 80 4.73 4.42 -2.21
N GLU A 81 3.97 5.04 -3.11
CA GLU A 81 2.49 4.95 -3.10
C GLU A 81 1.97 3.52 -3.27
N PHE A 82 2.61 2.72 -4.13
CA PHE A 82 2.29 1.30 -4.25
C PHE A 82 2.52 0.53 -2.94
N GLY A 83 3.50 0.97 -2.13
CA GLY A 83 3.72 0.46 -0.78
C GLY A 83 2.49 0.61 0.11
N HIS A 84 1.89 1.81 0.14
CA HIS A 84 0.64 2.05 0.88
C HIS A 84 -0.51 1.20 0.35
N CYS A 85 -0.72 1.17 -0.97
CA CYS A 85 -1.80 0.40 -1.57
C CYS A 85 -1.68 -1.11 -1.31
N THR A 86 -0.46 -1.63 -1.39
CA THR A 86 -0.18 -3.06 -1.12
C THR A 86 -0.44 -3.36 0.35
N ALA A 87 0.07 -2.53 1.26
CA ALA A 87 -0.15 -2.70 2.68
C ALA A 87 -1.65 -2.63 3.06
N ALA A 88 -2.41 -1.70 2.47
CA ALA A 88 -3.87 -1.62 2.65
C ALA A 88 -4.59 -2.91 2.25
N ARG A 89 -4.25 -3.48 1.08
CA ARG A 89 -4.84 -4.74 0.63
C ARG A 89 -4.46 -5.91 1.52
N LEU A 90 -3.22 -5.96 2.02
CA LEU A 90 -2.74 -7.00 2.93
C LEU A 90 -3.50 -7.02 4.26
N VAL A 91 -3.95 -5.86 4.75
CA VAL A 91 -4.74 -5.76 5.99
C VAL A 91 -6.25 -5.91 5.77
N GLY A 92 -6.68 -6.27 4.56
CA GLY A 92 -8.08 -6.46 4.19
C GLY A 92 -8.83 -5.16 3.84
N GLY A 93 -8.09 -4.10 3.50
CA GLY A 93 -8.61 -2.86 2.95
C GLY A 93 -8.74 -2.88 1.42
N ASP A 94 -9.00 -1.72 0.83
CA ASP A 94 -9.13 -1.51 -0.61
C ASP A 94 -8.16 -0.43 -1.08
N ALA A 95 -7.67 -0.55 -2.32
CA ALA A 95 -6.82 0.44 -2.96
C ALA A 95 -7.15 0.47 -4.45
N ARG A 96 -7.69 1.58 -4.93
CA ARG A 96 -8.28 1.67 -6.28
C ARG A 96 -7.54 2.61 -7.21
N GLU A 97 -6.93 3.65 -6.68
CA GLU A 97 -6.42 4.76 -7.48
C GLU A 97 -5.22 5.42 -6.80
N ILE A 98 -4.22 5.79 -7.61
CA ILE A 98 -3.09 6.63 -7.23
C ILE A 98 -3.13 7.86 -8.15
N LEU A 99 -3.23 9.04 -7.56
CA LEU A 99 -3.14 10.31 -8.27
C LEU A 99 -1.78 10.95 -8.00
N MET A 100 -0.92 10.96 -9.01
CA MET A 100 0.37 11.63 -9.00
C MET A 100 0.15 13.14 -9.20
N TRP A 101 0.76 13.95 -8.33
CA TRP A 101 0.65 15.41 -8.35
C TRP A 101 2.02 16.03 -8.05
N PRO A 102 2.24 17.34 -8.28
CA PRO A 102 3.55 17.99 -8.13
C PRO A 102 4.27 17.75 -6.80
N LEU A 103 3.51 17.54 -5.72
CA LEU A 103 4.04 17.41 -4.36
C LEU A 103 4.17 15.95 -3.90
N GLY A 104 3.81 14.96 -4.72
CA GLY A 104 3.91 13.55 -4.37
C GLY A 104 2.88 12.67 -5.10
N GLY A 105 2.45 11.59 -4.45
CA GLY A 105 1.28 10.82 -4.87
C GLY A 105 0.17 10.91 -3.82
N LEU A 106 -1.07 10.73 -4.26
CA LEU A 106 -2.22 10.54 -3.39
C LEU A 106 -2.74 9.14 -3.65
N ALA A 107 -2.30 8.16 -2.87
CA ALA A 107 -2.87 6.82 -2.86
C ALA A 107 -4.22 6.82 -2.14
N MET A 108 -5.28 6.43 -2.85
CA MET A 108 -6.59 6.13 -2.26
C MET A 108 -6.57 4.74 -1.64
N ALA A 109 -5.80 4.59 -0.56
CA ALA A 109 -5.61 3.35 0.19
C ALA A 109 -6.49 3.36 1.45
N ASP A 110 -7.66 2.73 1.38
CA ASP A 110 -8.63 2.67 2.47
C ASP A 110 -8.40 1.41 3.31
N ALA A 111 -7.96 1.60 4.56
CA ALA A 111 -7.70 0.53 5.50
C ALA A 111 -8.84 0.43 6.53
N PRO A 112 -9.14 -0.78 7.05
CA PRO A 112 -10.12 -0.93 8.12
C PRO A 112 -9.83 0.03 9.29
N ARG A 113 -10.87 0.71 9.80
CA ARG A 113 -10.80 1.73 10.86
C ARG A 113 -10.36 1.16 12.21
N ARG A 114 -9.09 0.74 12.31
CA ARG A 114 -8.44 0.21 13.50
C ARG A 114 -6.97 0.65 13.51
N PRO A 115 -6.34 0.75 14.70
CA PRO A 115 -4.98 1.28 14.81
C PRO A 115 -3.95 0.49 14.01
N LEU A 116 -3.90 -0.84 14.19
CA LEU A 116 -2.87 -1.67 13.56
C LEU A 116 -3.00 -1.73 12.01
N PRO A 117 -4.19 -1.98 11.41
CA PRO A 117 -4.36 -1.89 9.96
C PRO A 117 -3.96 -0.53 9.39
N GLN A 118 -4.35 0.58 10.03
CA GLN A 118 -3.96 1.91 9.55
C GLN A 118 -2.46 2.14 9.67
N PHE A 119 -1.85 1.75 10.78
CA PHE A 119 -0.40 1.82 10.96
C PHE A 119 0.34 1.06 9.86
N LEU A 120 -0.06 -0.17 9.57
CA LEU A 120 0.58 -1.00 8.54
C LEU A 120 0.43 -0.38 7.14
N THR A 121 -0.76 0.15 6.82
CA THR A 121 -1.00 0.84 5.54
C THR A 121 -0.09 2.06 5.37
N VAL A 122 -0.02 2.92 6.40
CA VAL A 122 0.82 4.12 6.36
C VAL A 122 2.31 3.74 6.36
N ALA A 123 2.73 2.73 7.12
CA ALA A 123 4.11 2.26 7.11
C ALA A 123 4.53 1.60 5.79
N GLY A 124 3.58 1.19 4.94
CA GLY A 124 3.83 0.54 3.66
C GLY A 124 4.69 1.36 2.70
N GLY A 125 4.45 2.67 2.58
CA GLY A 125 5.25 3.56 1.74
C GLY A 125 6.69 3.70 2.22
N PRO A 126 6.94 4.12 3.48
CA PRO A 126 8.27 4.18 4.05
C PRO A 126 9.02 2.83 3.96
N ALA A 127 8.34 1.71 4.16
CA ALA A 127 8.94 0.39 4.04
C ALA A 127 9.50 0.12 2.64
N VAL A 128 8.82 0.56 1.57
CA VAL A 128 9.35 0.47 0.20
C VAL A 128 10.64 1.27 0.06
N ASN A 129 10.69 2.49 0.59
CA ASN A 129 11.92 3.29 0.55
C ASN A 129 13.07 2.63 1.34
N VAL A 130 12.79 2.01 2.49
CA VAL A 130 13.80 1.25 3.25
C VAL A 130 14.37 0.11 2.40
N VAL A 131 13.51 -0.66 1.72
CA VAL A 131 13.94 -1.77 0.85
C VAL A 131 14.80 -1.24 -0.30
N ILE A 132 14.38 -0.17 -0.96
CA ILE A 132 15.15 0.45 -2.06
C ILE A 132 16.51 0.94 -1.54
N CYS A 133 16.55 1.64 -0.41
CA CYS A 133 17.79 2.09 0.21
C CYS A 133 18.73 0.92 0.53
N ALA A 134 18.21 -0.18 1.10
CA ALA A 134 19.00 -1.35 1.44
C ALA A 134 19.59 -2.03 0.19
N LEU A 135 18.77 -2.24 -0.84
CA LEU A 135 19.22 -2.86 -2.09
C LEU A 135 20.24 -2.00 -2.83
N THR A 136 19.98 -0.70 -2.94
CA THR A 136 20.90 0.23 -3.61
C THR A 136 22.19 0.44 -2.82
N ALA A 137 22.16 0.49 -1.49
CA ALA A 137 23.36 0.53 -0.65
C ALA A 137 24.21 -0.74 -0.80
N ALA A 138 23.57 -1.92 -0.81
CA ALA A 138 24.28 -3.18 -1.00
C ALA A 138 24.95 -3.26 -2.38
N ALA A 139 24.26 -2.83 -3.43
CA ALA A 139 24.82 -2.78 -4.78
C ALA A 139 25.93 -1.73 -4.92
N LEU A 140 25.82 -0.57 -4.25
CA LEU A 140 26.91 0.42 -4.20
C LEU A 140 28.15 -0.15 -3.50
N TYR A 141 27.96 -0.82 -2.36
CA TYR A 141 29.05 -1.48 -1.64
C TYR A 141 29.75 -2.54 -2.50
N ALA A 142 28.98 -3.32 -3.27
CA ALA A 142 29.55 -4.32 -4.19
C ALA A 142 30.39 -3.70 -5.31
N ILE A 143 30.04 -2.50 -5.78
CA ILE A 143 30.75 -1.82 -6.89
C ILE A 143 31.96 -1.04 -6.39
N THR A 144 31.85 -0.34 -5.25
CA THR A 144 32.88 0.60 -4.79
C THR A 144 33.68 0.11 -3.59
N GLY A 145 33.26 -0.99 -2.95
CA GLY A 145 33.85 -1.49 -1.70
C GLY A 145 33.62 -0.59 -0.49
N ARG A 146 32.80 0.46 -0.62
CA ARG A 146 32.54 1.46 0.44
C ARG A 146 31.06 1.56 0.78
N PRO A 147 30.71 1.69 2.06
CA PRO A 147 29.32 1.85 2.46
C PRO A 147 28.75 3.18 1.94
N ALA A 148 27.47 3.17 1.57
CA ALA A 148 26.75 4.39 1.21
C ALA A 148 26.68 5.35 2.43
N SER A 149 26.98 6.63 2.20
CA SER A 149 26.94 7.64 3.25
C SER A 149 25.48 7.95 3.65
N LEU A 150 25.20 7.78 4.94
CA LEU A 150 23.92 8.12 5.58
C LEU A 150 23.80 9.60 5.95
N ASP A 151 24.79 10.44 5.60
CA ASP A 151 24.70 11.88 5.83
C ASP A 151 23.64 12.50 4.89
N PRO A 152 22.53 13.06 5.41
CA PRO A 152 21.50 13.67 4.59
C PRO A 152 21.95 14.98 3.94
N PHE A 153 22.96 15.67 4.48
CA PHE A 153 23.45 16.96 3.97
C PHE A 153 24.50 16.80 2.87
N ARG A 154 24.91 15.56 2.57
CA ARG A 154 25.81 15.27 1.44
C ARG A 154 25.03 15.24 0.12
N ILE A 155 24.94 16.40 -0.52
CA ILE A 155 24.20 16.63 -1.77
C ILE A 155 24.94 16.10 -3.00
N LEU A 156 26.27 16.05 -2.96
CA LEU A 156 27.11 15.61 -4.09
C LEU A 156 27.55 14.16 -3.93
N PRO A 157 27.56 13.36 -5.01
CA PRO A 157 28.15 12.03 -4.98
C PRO A 157 29.61 12.10 -4.56
N PRO A 158 30.09 11.17 -3.71
CA PRO A 158 31.52 10.92 -3.60
C PRO A 158 32.18 10.72 -4.97
N VAL A 159 33.44 11.14 -5.08
CA VAL A 159 34.26 11.06 -6.31
C VAL A 159 34.25 9.62 -6.86
N GLU A 160 34.21 8.63 -5.96
CA GLU A 160 34.21 7.22 -6.28
C GLU A 160 33.00 6.75 -7.10
N TYR A 161 31.87 7.44 -7.02
CA TYR A 161 30.69 7.09 -7.79
C TYR A 161 30.68 7.66 -9.21
N TYR A 162 31.60 8.58 -9.54
CA TYR A 162 31.77 9.07 -10.91
C TYR A 162 32.58 8.11 -11.79
N PHE A 163 33.23 7.09 -11.21
CA PHE A 163 34.03 6.12 -11.97
C PHE A 163 33.20 5.21 -12.88
N THR A 164 31.91 4.99 -12.57
CA THR A 164 31.01 4.23 -13.45
C THR A 164 29.64 4.90 -13.53
N THR A 165 29.05 4.91 -14.73
CA THR A 165 27.69 5.43 -14.96
C THR A 165 26.66 4.73 -14.07
N ALA A 166 26.83 3.42 -13.86
CA ALA A 166 25.94 2.63 -13.00
C ALA A 166 26.00 3.08 -11.53
N ALA A 167 27.19 3.27 -10.96
CA ALA A 167 27.34 3.70 -9.58
C ALA A 167 26.76 5.10 -9.35
N PHE A 168 26.93 6.02 -10.31
CA PHE A 168 26.35 7.36 -10.25
C PHE A 168 24.82 7.33 -10.14
N TYR A 169 24.14 6.61 -11.04
CA TYR A 169 22.67 6.54 -11.02
C TYR A 169 22.15 5.76 -9.81
N LEU A 170 22.85 4.69 -9.40
CA LEU A 170 22.47 3.92 -8.23
C LEU A 170 22.59 4.75 -6.94
N TRP A 171 23.62 5.59 -6.83
CA TRP A 171 23.76 6.55 -5.75
C TRP A 171 22.64 7.59 -5.74
N TRP A 172 22.24 8.08 -6.92
CA TRP A 172 21.09 8.98 -7.05
C TRP A 172 19.78 8.32 -6.59
N VAL A 173 19.50 7.08 -6.99
CA VAL A 173 18.33 6.32 -6.54
C VAL A 173 18.35 6.13 -5.02
N PHE A 174 19.51 5.74 -4.47
CA PHE A 174 19.72 5.62 -3.02
C PHE A 174 19.41 6.95 -2.31
N LYS A 175 20.02 8.05 -2.76
CA LYS A 175 19.86 9.36 -2.11
C LYS A 175 18.45 9.88 -2.18
N VAL A 176 17.78 9.81 -3.34
CA VAL A 176 16.39 10.27 -3.46
C VAL A 176 15.47 9.42 -2.59
N SER A 177 15.61 8.09 -2.61
CA SER A 177 14.80 7.21 -1.74
C SER A 177 15.05 7.46 -0.25
N TYR A 178 16.32 7.71 0.12
CA TYR A 178 16.70 8.03 1.49
C TYR A 178 16.13 9.36 1.96
N LEU A 179 16.20 10.40 1.14
CA LEU A 179 15.61 11.70 1.46
C LEU A 179 14.08 11.64 1.50
N LEU A 180 13.43 10.91 0.59
CA LEU A 180 11.99 10.66 0.63
C LEU A 180 11.59 9.94 1.92
N LEU A 181 12.37 8.93 2.34
CA LEU A 181 12.15 8.23 3.61
C LEU A 181 12.25 9.17 4.80
N LEU A 182 13.34 9.94 4.91
CA LEU A 182 13.54 10.87 6.02
C LEU A 182 12.46 11.95 6.08
N PHE A 183 12.13 12.53 4.93
CA PHE A 183 11.12 13.57 4.82
C PHE A 183 9.73 13.03 5.20
N ASN A 184 9.33 11.87 4.64
CA ASN A 184 8.02 11.29 4.95
C ASN A 184 7.94 10.78 6.39
N LEU A 185 9.03 10.39 7.04
CA LEU A 185 9.02 10.00 8.46
C LEU A 185 9.04 11.17 9.45
N LEU A 186 9.08 12.42 8.99
CA LEU A 186 8.92 13.57 9.88
C LEU A 186 7.56 13.49 10.60
N PRO A 187 7.50 13.78 11.92
CA PRO A 187 6.27 13.72 12.70
C PRO A 187 5.37 14.95 12.44
N ILE A 188 5.06 15.19 11.16
CA ILE A 188 4.32 16.35 10.65
C ILE A 188 3.14 15.80 9.83
N PHE A 189 1.93 15.82 10.37
CA PHE A 189 0.75 15.51 9.56
C PHE A 189 0.60 16.55 8.44
N PRO A 190 0.27 16.18 7.19
CA PRO A 190 -0.20 14.88 6.71
C PRO A 190 0.87 13.89 6.21
N LEU A 191 2.17 14.16 6.41
CA LEU A 191 3.23 13.20 6.05
C LEU A 191 3.07 11.87 6.82
N ASP A 192 3.65 10.80 6.27
CA ASP A 192 3.51 9.45 6.83
C ASP A 192 3.93 9.35 8.29
N GLY A 193 4.98 10.06 8.70
CA GLY A 193 5.49 10.08 10.07
C GLY A 193 4.49 10.70 11.04
N GLY A 194 3.73 11.72 10.60
CA GLY A 194 2.62 12.28 11.35
C GLY A 194 1.45 11.30 11.48
N GLN A 195 1.14 10.55 10.41
CA GLN A 195 0.12 9.50 10.42
C GLN A 195 0.53 8.26 11.23
N ILE A 196 1.81 7.89 11.21
CA ILE A 196 2.43 6.85 12.04
C ILE A 196 2.35 7.25 13.51
N LEU A 197 2.73 8.49 13.83
CA LEU A 197 2.58 9.04 15.19
C LEU A 197 1.13 8.97 15.66
N GLN A 198 0.19 9.39 14.81
CA GLN A 198 -1.24 9.34 15.11
C GLN A 198 -1.71 7.92 15.41
N THR A 199 -1.44 6.98 14.51
CA THR A 199 -1.88 5.58 14.64
C THR A 199 -1.20 4.86 15.79
N ALA A 200 0.04 5.24 16.14
CA ALA A 200 0.75 4.71 17.31
C ALA A 200 0.17 5.24 18.64
N LEU A 201 -0.26 6.50 18.69
CA LEU A 201 -0.89 7.09 19.89
C LEU A 201 -2.34 6.63 20.08
N TRP A 202 -3.04 6.32 18.98
CA TRP A 202 -4.45 6.00 18.99
C TRP A 202 -4.85 4.92 20.02
N PRO A 203 -4.20 3.76 20.16
CA PRO A 203 -4.57 2.75 21.16
C PRO A 203 -4.60 3.26 22.60
N ALA A 204 -3.73 4.23 22.93
CA ALA A 204 -3.58 4.73 24.29
C ALA A 204 -4.56 5.87 24.63
N ILE A 205 -4.78 6.80 23.69
CA ILE A 205 -5.53 8.04 23.95
C ILE A 205 -6.82 8.18 23.12
N GLY A 206 -7.13 7.21 22.26
CA GLY A 206 -8.28 7.24 21.37
C GLY A 206 -8.02 8.00 20.06
N TYR A 207 -8.86 7.78 19.05
CA TYR A 207 -8.67 8.36 17.71
C TYR A 207 -8.77 9.88 17.72
N TYR A 208 -9.81 10.42 18.37
CA TYR A 208 -10.06 11.86 18.40
C TYR A 208 -8.85 12.63 18.97
N ARG A 209 -8.33 12.19 20.13
CA ARG A 209 -7.19 12.86 20.79
C ARG A 209 -5.89 12.65 20.00
N SER A 210 -5.62 11.45 19.51
CA SER A 210 -4.42 11.18 18.70
C SER A 210 -4.42 11.96 17.39
N MET A 211 -5.54 12.04 16.68
CA MET A 211 -5.64 12.81 15.43
C MET A 211 -5.54 14.31 15.70
N ASN A 212 -6.17 14.84 16.76
CA ASN A 212 -5.99 16.25 17.12
C ASN A 212 -4.53 16.56 17.50
N PHE A 213 -3.84 15.66 18.20
CA PHE A 213 -2.41 15.79 18.49
C PHE A 213 -1.55 15.77 17.22
N ALA A 214 -1.85 14.86 16.29
CA ALA A 214 -1.18 14.79 14.98
C ALA A 214 -1.43 16.05 14.14
N CYS A 215 -2.64 16.61 14.15
CA CYS A 215 -2.92 17.88 13.48
C CYS A 215 -2.16 19.06 14.11
N ILE A 216 -2.04 19.12 15.45
CA ILE A 216 -1.30 20.20 16.13
C ILE A 216 0.20 20.11 15.78
N THR A 217 0.79 18.92 15.90
CA THR A 217 2.19 18.69 15.52
C THR A 217 2.42 18.97 14.03
N GLY A 218 1.48 18.58 13.17
CA GLY A 218 1.46 18.89 11.74
C GLY A 218 1.40 20.40 11.44
N MET A 219 0.56 21.17 12.14
CA MET A 219 0.48 22.63 11.99
C MET A 219 1.80 23.31 12.39
N ILE A 220 2.36 22.94 13.55
CA ILE A 220 3.64 23.48 14.01
C ILE A 220 4.75 23.12 13.02
N GLY A 221 4.83 21.85 12.62
CA GLY A 221 5.81 21.38 11.65
C GLY A 221 5.69 22.05 10.29
N SER A 222 4.45 22.30 9.82
CA SER A 222 4.19 23.03 8.57
C SER A 222 4.69 24.47 8.64
N VAL A 223 4.49 25.18 9.76
CA VAL A 223 5.03 26.54 9.95
C VAL A 223 6.56 26.53 9.94
N LEU A 224 7.19 25.57 10.64
CA LEU A 224 8.65 25.44 10.64
C LEU A 224 9.20 25.12 9.24
N LEU A 225 8.54 24.23 8.49
CA LEU A 225 8.88 23.92 7.10
C LEU A 225 8.71 25.13 6.17
N ALA A 226 7.69 25.96 6.39
CA ALA A 226 7.49 27.19 5.62
C ALA A 226 8.64 28.17 5.86
N ILE A 227 9.01 28.40 7.13
CA ILE A 227 10.13 29.27 7.50
C ILE A 227 11.43 28.76 6.86
N TRP A 228 11.71 27.47 6.99
CA TRP A 228 12.88 26.84 6.38
C TRP A 228 12.88 26.96 4.84
N GLY A 229 11.73 26.71 4.21
CA GLY A 229 11.56 26.85 2.77
C GLY A 229 11.83 28.27 2.28
N ILE A 230 11.41 29.29 3.03
CA ILE A 230 11.72 30.70 2.74
C ILE A 230 13.21 30.99 2.90
N MET A 231 13.84 30.53 3.99
CA MET A 231 15.27 30.77 4.25
C MET A 231 16.17 30.18 3.16
N VAL A 232 15.82 29.02 2.62
CA VAL A 232 16.59 28.32 1.57
C VAL A 232 16.13 28.71 0.15
N GLY A 233 15.05 29.48 0.00
CA GLY A 233 14.48 29.82 -1.31
C GLY A 233 13.81 28.65 -2.03
N ALA A 234 13.42 27.60 -1.30
CA ALA A 234 12.83 26.38 -1.84
C ALA A 234 11.31 26.49 -1.95
N LEU A 235 10.81 26.99 -3.08
CA LEU A 235 9.37 27.17 -3.33
C LEU A 235 8.56 25.89 -3.12
N ILE A 236 9.08 24.72 -3.51
CA ILE A 236 8.40 23.43 -3.33
C ILE A 236 8.12 23.15 -1.85
N LEU A 237 9.05 23.46 -0.94
CA LEU A 237 8.88 23.25 0.50
C LEU A 237 7.82 24.19 1.07
N LEU A 238 7.77 25.43 0.58
CA LEU A 238 6.72 26.38 0.95
C LEU A 238 5.34 25.87 0.50
N PHE A 239 5.22 25.32 -0.71
CA PHE A 239 3.98 24.70 -1.19
C PHE A 239 3.58 23.48 -0.35
N VAL A 240 4.52 22.59 0.00
CA VAL A 240 4.25 21.46 0.90
C VAL A 240 3.76 21.96 2.25
N ALA A 241 4.41 22.96 2.83
CA ALA A 241 4.07 23.53 4.12
C ALA A 241 2.66 24.16 4.14
N ILE A 242 2.32 24.95 3.11
CA ILE A 242 0.98 25.55 3.00
C ILE A 242 -0.10 24.47 2.87
N ASN A 243 0.12 23.47 2.02
CA ASN A 243 -0.81 22.35 1.88
C ASN A 243 -0.96 21.57 3.19
N GLY A 244 0.15 21.30 3.87
CA GLY A 244 0.14 20.61 5.18
C GLY A 244 -0.68 21.37 6.22
N LEU A 245 -0.51 22.70 6.29
CA LEU A 245 -1.27 23.55 7.20
C LEU A 245 -2.76 23.55 6.88
N LEU A 246 -3.13 23.63 5.59
CA LEU A 246 -4.52 23.58 5.14
C LEU A 246 -5.17 22.24 5.48
N VAL A 247 -4.49 21.12 5.20
CA VAL A 247 -4.98 19.77 5.50
C VAL A 247 -5.15 19.57 7.00
N CYS A 248 -4.19 19.99 7.82
CA CYS A 248 -4.31 19.93 9.28
C CYS A 248 -5.49 20.76 9.79
N TYR A 249 -5.66 21.97 9.25
CA TYR A 249 -6.75 22.86 9.64
C TYR A 249 -8.11 22.24 9.30
N GLN A 250 -8.28 21.75 8.07
CA GLN A 250 -9.50 21.08 7.62
C GLN A 250 -9.81 19.83 8.47
N GLN A 251 -8.82 18.98 8.70
CA GLN A 251 -8.98 17.77 9.51
C GLN A 251 -9.38 18.09 10.95
N ARG A 252 -8.79 19.13 11.54
CA ARG A 252 -9.13 19.57 12.89
C ARG A 252 -10.54 20.15 12.97
N MET A 253 -10.99 20.87 11.95
CA MET A 253 -12.38 21.35 11.87
C MET A 253 -13.36 20.20 11.73
N TYR A 254 -13.05 19.20 10.90
CA TYR A 254 -13.85 17.99 10.78
C TYR A 254 -13.98 17.23 12.10
N LEU A 255 -12.87 17.06 12.83
CA LEU A 255 -12.89 16.46 14.17
C LEU A 255 -13.84 17.21 15.12
N LYS A 256 -13.76 18.56 15.15
CA LYS A 256 -14.61 19.38 16.02
C LYS A 256 -16.09 19.28 15.69
N GLN A 257 -16.45 19.11 14.41
CA GLN A 257 -17.84 18.98 13.97
C GLN A 257 -18.47 17.66 14.43
N ILE A 258 -17.74 16.54 14.32
CA ILE A 258 -18.23 15.22 14.74
C ILE A 258 -18.21 15.06 16.26
N GLY A 259 -17.23 15.71 16.91
CA GLY A 259 -16.98 15.52 18.33
C GLY A 259 -16.40 14.14 18.65
N PRO A 260 -16.08 13.85 19.92
CA PRO A 260 -15.51 12.58 20.32
C PRO A 260 -16.51 11.41 20.19
N GLU A 261 -17.79 11.65 20.47
CA GLU A 261 -18.87 10.65 20.51
C GLU A 261 -19.12 9.97 19.16
N GLY A 262 -19.10 10.72 18.06
CA GLY A 262 -19.38 10.19 16.72
C GLY A 262 -18.38 9.13 16.25
N PHE A 263 -17.16 9.13 16.80
CA PHE A 263 -16.16 8.11 16.46
C PHE A 263 -16.32 6.83 17.29
N PHE A 264 -16.85 6.88 18.52
CA PHE A 264 -17.01 5.70 19.36
C PHE A 264 -17.94 4.65 18.72
N ALA A 265 -19.07 5.09 18.13
CA ALA A 265 -20.03 4.20 17.48
C ALA A 265 -19.46 3.48 16.24
N ASP A 266 -18.66 4.20 15.44
CA ASP A 266 -17.97 3.66 14.26
C ASP A 266 -16.95 2.58 14.64
N TYR A 267 -16.26 2.73 15.78
CA TYR A 267 -15.29 1.73 16.25
C TYR A 267 -15.94 0.50 16.86
N GLU A 268 -16.99 0.67 17.65
CA GLU A 268 -17.67 -0.45 18.29
C GLU A 268 -18.28 -1.38 17.23
N SER A 269 -18.91 -0.82 16.20
CA SER A 269 -19.44 -1.58 15.07
C SER A 269 -18.34 -2.33 14.30
N ALA A 270 -17.18 -1.70 14.08
CA ALA A 270 -16.03 -2.33 13.42
C ALA A 270 -15.43 -3.49 14.24
N ASP A 271 -15.34 -3.40 15.57
CA ASP A 271 -14.82 -4.48 16.41
C ASP A 271 -15.80 -5.67 16.52
N ILE A 272 -17.10 -5.38 16.66
CA ILE A 272 -18.17 -6.39 16.67
C ILE A 272 -18.14 -7.21 15.36
N GLY A 273 -18.01 -6.53 14.22
CA GLY A 273 -17.87 -7.17 12.91
C GLY A 273 -16.71 -8.18 12.87
N LEU A 274 -15.53 -7.81 13.38
CA LEU A 274 -14.36 -8.70 13.41
C LEU A 274 -14.58 -9.93 14.28
N ARG A 275 -15.12 -9.74 15.48
CA ARG A 275 -15.39 -10.83 16.43
C ARG A 275 -16.31 -11.86 15.79
N ARG A 276 -17.32 -11.39 15.03
CA ARG A 276 -18.22 -12.26 14.26
C ARG A 276 -17.49 -13.01 13.16
N THR A 277 -16.68 -12.33 12.34
CA THR A 277 -15.92 -12.96 11.25
C THR A 277 -14.91 -13.98 11.78
N ARG A 278 -14.08 -13.63 12.78
CA ARG A 278 -13.13 -14.58 13.41
C ARG A 278 -13.81 -15.82 13.97
N ARG A 279 -14.99 -15.67 14.60
CA ARG A 279 -15.77 -16.81 15.09
C ARG A 279 -16.24 -17.71 13.94
N LEU A 280 -16.70 -17.14 12.83
CA LEU A 280 -17.10 -17.89 11.64
C LEU A 280 -15.91 -18.61 10.99
N SER A 281 -14.78 -17.93 10.77
CA SER A 281 -13.57 -18.52 10.20
C SER A 281 -13.06 -19.69 11.03
N ARG A 282 -13.02 -19.56 12.36
CA ARG A 282 -12.63 -20.64 13.28
C ARG A 282 -13.58 -21.84 13.22
N ARG A 283 -14.88 -21.61 13.06
CA ARG A 283 -15.87 -22.68 12.90
C ARG A 283 -15.67 -23.43 11.59
N LEU A 284 -15.44 -22.73 10.49
CA LEU A 284 -15.17 -23.33 9.17
C LEU A 284 -13.88 -24.15 9.18
N LEU A 285 -12.78 -23.60 9.72
CA LEU A 285 -11.51 -24.32 9.89
C LEU A 285 -11.64 -25.58 10.74
N ARG A 286 -12.40 -25.51 11.85
CA ARG A 286 -12.68 -26.68 12.69
C ARG A 286 -13.51 -27.73 11.95
N LYS A 287 -14.47 -27.31 11.13
CA LYS A 287 -15.28 -28.22 10.31
C LYS A 287 -14.42 -28.93 9.26
N ALA A 288 -13.61 -28.18 8.51
CA ALA A 288 -12.69 -28.72 7.52
C ALA A 288 -11.69 -29.71 8.13
N ARG A 289 -11.09 -29.38 9.30
CA ARG A 289 -10.18 -30.31 10.01
C ARG A 289 -10.88 -31.61 10.43
N ARG A 290 -12.14 -31.53 10.89
CA ARG A 290 -12.93 -32.72 11.25
C ARG A 290 -13.27 -33.59 10.05
N GLU A 291 -13.56 -32.98 8.91
CA GLU A 291 -13.82 -33.69 7.66
C GLU A 291 -12.56 -34.39 7.14
N ALA A 292 -11.42 -33.70 7.09
CA ALA A 292 -10.14 -34.29 6.69
C ALA A 292 -9.72 -35.47 7.60
N ALA A 293 -9.88 -35.34 8.92
CA ALA A 293 -9.59 -36.43 9.86
C ALA A 293 -10.52 -37.64 9.66
N ARG A 294 -11.79 -37.41 9.32
CA ARG A 294 -12.73 -38.49 8.99
C ARG A 294 -12.35 -39.19 7.68
N GLU A 295 -11.96 -38.43 6.66
CA GLU A 295 -11.50 -38.98 5.39
C GLU A 295 -10.24 -39.82 5.55
N GLN A 296 -9.25 -39.34 6.32
CA GLN A 296 -8.03 -40.10 6.62
C GLN A 296 -8.33 -41.40 7.39
N ALA A 297 -9.22 -41.35 8.38
CA ALA A 297 -9.63 -42.56 9.12
C ALA A 297 -10.40 -43.55 8.23
N GLU A 298 -11.21 -43.05 7.29
CA GLU A 298 -11.91 -43.89 6.31
C GLU A 298 -10.92 -44.52 5.31
N GLN A 299 -9.94 -43.76 4.80
CA GLN A 299 -8.87 -44.26 3.93
C GLN A 299 -8.03 -45.33 4.63
N THR A 300 -7.56 -45.07 5.85
CA THR A 300 -6.77 -46.04 6.63
C THR A 300 -7.55 -47.36 6.85
N ARG A 301 -8.87 -47.28 7.05
CA ARG A 301 -9.73 -48.47 7.14
C ARG A 301 -9.84 -49.21 5.81
N VAL A 302 -9.99 -48.49 4.70
CA VAL A 302 -10.02 -49.11 3.36
C VAL A 302 -8.68 -49.76 3.04
N ASP A 303 -7.57 -49.13 3.36
CA ASP A 303 -6.22 -49.66 3.15
C ASP A 303 -5.97 -50.92 3.98
N ALA A 304 -6.43 -50.95 5.23
CA ALA A 304 -6.38 -52.15 6.07
C ALA A 304 -7.19 -53.31 5.47
N ILE A 305 -8.36 -53.01 4.89
CA ILE A 305 -9.18 -54.01 4.18
C ILE A 305 -8.46 -54.48 2.92
N LEU A 306 -7.87 -53.59 2.13
CA LEU A 306 -7.12 -53.93 0.92
C LEU A 306 -5.89 -54.80 1.24
N ALA A 307 -5.16 -54.49 2.31
CA ALA A 307 -4.04 -55.29 2.80
C ALA A 307 -4.48 -56.70 3.24
N LYS A 308 -5.66 -56.81 3.85
CA LYS A 308 -6.26 -58.12 4.20
C LYS A 308 -6.61 -58.92 2.94
N VAL A 309 -7.17 -58.26 1.92
CA VAL A 309 -7.48 -58.89 0.62
C VAL A 309 -6.23 -59.36 -0.09
N SER A 310 -5.14 -58.59 -0.10
CA SER A 310 -3.90 -58.98 -0.76
C SER A 310 -3.23 -60.20 -0.09
N ALA A 311 -3.32 -60.29 1.24
CA ALA A 311 -2.69 -61.39 1.99
C ALA A 311 -3.50 -62.70 1.99
N HIS A 312 -4.84 -62.65 2.06
CA HIS A 312 -5.69 -63.84 2.28
C HIS A 312 -6.77 -64.05 1.21
N GLY A 313 -6.80 -63.20 0.17
CA GLY A 313 -7.79 -63.26 -0.90
C GLY A 313 -9.17 -62.72 -0.52
N MET A 314 -10.02 -62.47 -1.52
CA MET A 314 -11.34 -61.83 -1.39
C MET A 314 -12.38 -62.59 -0.53
N HIS A 315 -12.12 -63.87 -0.23
CA HIS A 315 -12.99 -64.74 0.57
C HIS A 315 -12.81 -64.53 2.09
N SER A 316 -11.71 -63.88 2.51
CA SER A 316 -11.37 -63.58 3.91
C SER A 316 -12.10 -62.36 4.51
N LEU A 317 -12.85 -61.62 3.69
CA LEU A 317 -13.57 -60.42 4.11
C LEU A 317 -14.90 -60.76 4.77
N THR A 318 -15.17 -60.09 5.90
CA THR A 318 -16.51 -60.09 6.49
C THR A 318 -17.51 -59.33 5.63
N TRP A 319 -18.80 -59.59 5.83
CA TRP A 319 -19.88 -58.89 5.12
C TRP A 319 -19.78 -57.35 5.26
N TRP A 320 -19.40 -56.85 6.44
CA TRP A 320 -19.24 -55.41 6.71
C TRP A 320 -18.02 -54.79 6.02
N GLU A 321 -16.89 -55.49 5.95
CA GLU A 321 -15.70 -55.04 5.21
C GLU A 321 -15.97 -54.99 3.70
N ARG A 322 -16.64 -56.03 3.15
CA ARG A 322 -17.02 -56.07 1.73
C ARG A 322 -17.99 -54.94 1.37
N ARG A 323 -18.94 -54.61 2.25
CA ARG A 323 -19.85 -53.46 2.07
C ARG A 323 -19.12 -52.12 2.11
N THR A 324 -18.13 -51.98 3.00
CA THR A 324 -17.34 -50.75 3.15
C THR A 324 -16.46 -50.50 1.93
N LEU A 325 -15.79 -51.55 1.41
CA LEU A 325 -15.00 -51.50 0.18
C LEU A 325 -15.86 -51.14 -1.04
N ARG A 326 -17.04 -51.74 -1.19
CA ARG A 326 -17.96 -51.47 -2.30
C ARG A 326 -18.42 -50.00 -2.30
N LYS A 327 -18.76 -49.48 -1.10
CA LYS A 327 -19.14 -48.08 -0.90
C LYS A 327 -17.99 -47.11 -1.19
N ALA A 328 -16.76 -47.46 -0.81
CA ALA A 328 -15.56 -46.67 -1.14
C ALA A 328 -15.29 -46.65 -2.65
N SER A 329 -15.40 -47.81 -3.32
CA SER A 329 -15.23 -47.93 -4.78
C SER A 329 -16.28 -47.13 -5.56
N GLU A 330 -17.55 -47.15 -5.14
CA GLU A 330 -18.61 -46.32 -5.73
C GLU A 330 -18.34 -44.82 -5.58
N ARG A 331 -17.81 -44.39 -4.43
CA ARG A 331 -17.42 -42.99 -4.20
C ARG A 331 -16.23 -42.58 -5.07
N GLN A 332 -15.23 -43.45 -5.23
CA GLN A 332 -14.09 -43.21 -6.10
C GLN A 332 -14.55 -42.97 -7.55
N ARG A 333 -15.40 -43.88 -8.08
CA ARG A 333 -15.98 -43.74 -9.42
C ARG A 333 -16.75 -42.44 -9.62
N ARG A 334 -17.49 -41.99 -8.59
CA ARG A 334 -18.18 -40.68 -8.63
C ARG A 334 -17.20 -39.51 -8.66
N ARG A 335 -16.13 -39.53 -7.86
CA ARG A 335 -15.09 -38.48 -7.90
C ARG A 335 -14.38 -38.43 -9.26
N ASP A 336 -14.11 -39.58 -9.87
CA ASP A 336 -13.49 -39.65 -11.20
C ASP A 336 -14.41 -39.04 -12.28
N MET A 337 -15.72 -39.31 -12.19
CA MET A 337 -16.74 -38.73 -13.07
C MET A 337 -16.87 -37.21 -12.90
N ASP A 338 -16.86 -36.70 -11.66
CA ASP A 338 -16.94 -35.26 -11.39
C ASP A 338 -15.66 -34.53 -11.82
N SER A 339 -14.49 -35.16 -11.66
CA SER A 339 -13.19 -34.65 -12.11
C SER A 339 -13.02 -34.67 -13.64
N ALA A 340 -13.74 -35.57 -14.33
CA ALA A 340 -13.83 -35.59 -15.78
C ALA A 340 -14.76 -34.47 -16.29
N ARG A 341 -15.85 -34.18 -15.58
CA ARG A 341 -16.77 -33.07 -15.92
C ARG A 341 -16.19 -31.68 -15.67
N GLY A 342 -15.39 -31.50 -14.62
CA GLY A 342 -14.76 -30.21 -14.29
C GLY A 342 -13.61 -29.79 -15.21
N ARG A 343 -13.15 -30.65 -16.13
CA ARG A 343 -12.10 -30.34 -17.11
C ARG A 343 -12.62 -29.80 -18.44
N PHE A 344 -13.94 -29.70 -18.62
CA PHE A 344 -14.60 -29.21 -19.83
C PHE A 344 -15.24 -27.82 -19.68
N PHE A 345 -14.91 -27.07 -18.62
CA PHE A 345 -15.34 -25.69 -18.40
C PHE A 345 -14.17 -24.75 -18.17
#